data_AF-A0A380X6H2-F1
#
_entry.id   AF-A0A380X6H2-F1
#
_cell.length_a   1.000
_cell.length_b   1.000
_cell.length_c   1.000
_cell.angle_alpha   90.00
_cell.angle_beta   90.00
_cell.angle_gamma   90.00
#
_symmetry.space_group_name_H-M   'P 1'
#
loop_
_entity.id
_entity.type
_entity.pdbx_description
1 polymer ?
#
loop_
_entity_poly.entity_id
_entity_poly.type
_entity_poly.pdbx_seq_one_letter_code
_entity_poly.pdbx_strand_id
1 'polypeptide(L)'
;MLDVVAETCNGNLRIFVNPPYSNVTPYLKRAKELRDAGYLVVMLLNNDKSTQWYQNHIHGVANEVIDIVGGRINFIHPITGEEIKGNTKGQMVVVFDPTMEDFVQRSVSLDFIKKCGGYNP
;
A
#
# COMPACT_ATOMS: atom_id res chain seq x y z
N MET A 1 -19.29 -8.51 6.26
CA MET A 1 -18.72 -7.25 6.82
C MET A 1 -18.33 -6.29 5.72
N LEU A 2 -17.53 -6.69 4.72
CA LEU A 2 -17.26 -5.87 3.52
C LEU A 2 -18.53 -5.62 2.69
N ASP A 3 -19.39 -6.62 2.51
CA ASP A 3 -20.63 -6.45 1.74
C ASP A 3 -21.58 -5.45 2.41
N VAL A 4 -21.70 -5.52 3.74
CA VAL A 4 -22.49 -4.55 4.53
C VAL A 4 -21.96 -3.13 4.36
N VAL A 5 -20.64 -2.94 4.38
CA VAL A 5 -20.00 -1.62 4.20
C VAL A 5 -20.15 -1.12 2.76
N ALA A 6 -20.02 -2.01 1.77
CA ALA A 6 -20.25 -1.68 0.36
C ALA A 6 -21.70 -1.29 0.07
N GLU A 7 -22.67 -1.99 0.66
CA GLU A 7 -24.11 -1.73 0.49
C GLU A 7 -24.56 -0.43 1.18
N THR A 8 -23.87 0.02 2.23
CA THR A 8 -24.24 1.25 2.97
C THR A 8 -23.46 2.49 2.55
N CYS A 9 -22.38 2.38 1.76
CA CYS A 9 -21.60 3.52 1.32
C CYS A 9 -22.10 4.05 -0.04
N ASN A 10 -22.58 5.29 -0.06
CA ASN A 10 -23.04 6.01 -1.27
C ASN A 10 -21.91 6.41 -2.25
N GLY A 11 -20.68 5.90 -2.11
CA GLY A 11 -19.54 6.25 -2.95
C GLY A 11 -18.51 5.12 -3.08
N ASN A 12 -17.66 5.19 -4.12
CA ASN A 12 -16.63 4.17 -4.38
C ASN A 12 -15.68 4.06 -3.17
N LEU A 13 -15.74 2.92 -2.47
CA LEU A 13 -14.89 2.64 -1.33
C LEU A 13 -13.42 2.63 -1.73
N ARG A 14 -12.59 3.32 -0.94
CA ARG A 14 -11.14 3.31 -1.05
C ARG A 14 -10.56 2.61 0.17
N ILE A 15 -9.75 1.59 -0.06
CA ILE A 15 -9.26 0.71 0.99
C ILE A 15 -7.76 0.91 1.12
N PHE A 16 -7.31 1.28 2.32
CA PHE A 16 -5.89 1.47 2.64
C PHE A 16 -5.42 0.35 3.55
N VAL A 17 -4.32 -0.32 3.18
CA VAL A 17 -3.83 -1.51 3.88
C VAL A 17 -2.35 -1.38 4.24
N ASN A 18 -2.03 -1.57 5.51
CA ASN A 18 -0.65 -1.77 5.98
C ASN A 18 -0.56 -3.19 6.58
N PRO A 19 -0.35 -4.23 5.75
CA PRO A 19 -0.43 -5.61 6.21
C PRO A 19 0.81 -6.00 7.03
N PRO A 20 0.75 -7.07 7.83
CA PRO A 20 1.93 -7.64 8.46
C PRO A 20 2.94 -8.12 7.39
N TYR A 21 4.14 -7.55 7.40
CA TYR A 21 5.15 -7.83 6.35
C TYR A 21 5.76 -9.23 6.39
N SER A 22 5.52 -10.00 7.46
CA SER A 22 5.94 -11.39 7.54
C SER A 22 5.20 -12.29 6.54
N ASN A 23 3.95 -11.94 6.19
CA ASN A 23 3.17 -12.67 5.19
C ASN A 23 2.11 -11.77 4.53
N VAL A 24 2.51 -11.11 3.44
CA VAL A 24 1.65 -10.17 2.69
C VAL A 24 0.73 -10.85 1.68
N THR A 25 1.01 -12.10 1.30
CA THR A 25 0.34 -12.82 0.21
C THR A 25 -1.20 -12.90 0.34
N PRO A 26 -1.79 -13.20 1.52
CA PRO A 26 -3.25 -13.22 1.66
C PRO A 26 -3.89 -11.85 1.38
N TYR A 27 -3.21 -10.77 1.77
CA TYR A 27 -3.68 -9.41 1.58
C TYR A 27 -3.58 -8.97 0.11
N LEU A 28 -2.52 -9.36 -0.59
CA LEU A 28 -2.35 -9.09 -2.02
C LEU A 28 -3.43 -9.80 -2.86
N LYS A 29 -3.72 -11.07 -2.54
CA LYS A 29 -4.82 -11.81 -3.18
C LYS A 29 -6.15 -11.12 -2.96
N ARG A 30 -6.42 -10.70 -1.71
CA ARG A 30 -7.66 -9.99 -1.39
C ARG A 30 -7.74 -8.61 -2.05
N ALA A 31 -6.63 -7.90 -2.18
CA ALA A 31 -6.57 -6.61 -2.88
C ALA A 31 -6.94 -6.77 -4.36
N LYS A 32 -6.44 -7.81 -5.02
CA LYS A 32 -6.85 -8.16 -6.39
C LYS A 32 -8.34 -8.46 -6.48
N GLU A 33 -8.88 -9.32 -5.61
CA GLU A 33 -10.31 -9.65 -5.62
C GLU A 33 -11.19 -8.40 -5.45
N LEU A 34 -10.79 -7.49 -4.56
CA LEU A 34 -11.49 -6.23 -4.33
C LEU A 34 -11.39 -5.29 -5.53
N ARG A 35 -10.23 -5.21 -6.17
CA ARG A 35 -10.06 -4.45 -7.42
C ARG A 35 -10.91 -5.01 -8.54
N ASP A 36 -10.95 -6.33 -8.70
CA ASP A 36 -11.79 -6.98 -9.71
C ASP A 36 -13.29 -6.78 -9.41
N ALA A 37 -13.65 -6.52 -8.14
CA ALA A 37 -15.00 -6.12 -7.72
C ALA A 37 -15.27 -4.61 -7.80
N GLY A 38 -14.34 -3.80 -8.34
CA GLY A 38 -14.53 -2.37 -8.57
C GLY A 38 -14.04 -1.45 -7.45
N TYR A 39 -13.25 -1.94 -6.50
CA TYR A 39 -12.74 -1.14 -5.38
C TYR A 39 -11.28 -0.71 -5.56
N LEU A 40 -10.97 0.54 -5.23
CA LEU A 40 -9.58 1.01 -5.15
C LEU A 40 -8.92 0.47 -3.88
N VAL A 41 -7.79 -0.22 -4.03
CA VAL A 41 -6.98 -0.70 -2.90
C VAL A 41 -5.57 -0.13 -2.97
N VAL A 42 -5.13 0.52 -1.90
CA VAL A 42 -3.80 1.11 -1.77
C VAL A 42 -3.08 0.42 -0.61
N MET A 43 -1.88 -0.09 -0.85
CA MET A 43 -1.12 -0.88 0.12
C MET A 43 0.25 -0.28 0.37
N LEU A 44 0.68 -0.21 1.63
CA LEU A 44 2.06 0.10 2.01
C LEU A 44 2.82 -1.20 2.25
N LEU A 45 3.91 -1.44 1.51
CA LEU A 45 4.70 -2.66 1.60
C LEU A 45 6.19 -2.37 1.70
N ASN A 46 6.95 -3.36 2.16
CA ASN A 46 8.41 -3.36 1.99
C ASN A 46 8.77 -3.32 0.51
N ASN A 47 9.73 -2.47 0.15
CA ASN A 47 10.29 -2.40 -1.20
C ASN A 47 11.27 -3.57 -1.41
N ASP A 48 10.71 -4.75 -1.69
CA ASP A 48 11.46 -5.99 -1.90
C ASP A 48 10.98 -6.72 -3.16
N LYS A 49 11.42 -6.20 -4.30
CA LYS A 49 11.01 -6.67 -5.64
C LYS A 49 11.60 -8.05 -6.01
N SER A 50 12.54 -8.55 -5.20
CA SER A 50 13.18 -9.86 -5.39
C SER A 50 12.28 -11.04 -4.96
N THR A 51 11.21 -10.75 -4.22
CA THR A 51 10.36 -11.76 -3.59
C THR A 51 9.37 -12.39 -4.58
N GLN A 52 8.98 -13.64 -4.32
CA GLN A 52 7.97 -14.33 -5.12
C GLN A 52 6.61 -13.64 -5.07
N TRP A 53 6.22 -13.06 -3.93
CA TRP A 53 4.93 -12.36 -3.85
C TRP A 53 4.90 -11.11 -4.72
N TYR A 54 6.04 -10.41 -4.88
CA TYR A 54 6.11 -9.29 -5.80
C TYR A 54 5.89 -9.73 -7.25
N GLN A 55 6.63 -10.76 -7.67
CA GLN A 55 6.56 -11.28 -9.03
C GLN A 55 5.19 -11.86 -9.37
N ASN A 56 4.56 -12.57 -8.42
CA ASN A 56 3.33 -13.30 -8.67
C ASN A 56 2.04 -12.48 -8.43
N HIS A 57 2.11 -11.40 -7.64
CA HIS A 57 0.91 -10.70 -7.17
C HIS A 57 0.96 -9.18 -7.31
N ILE A 58 2.05 -8.60 -7.80
CA ILE A 58 2.18 -7.15 -7.98
C ILE A 58 2.59 -6.80 -9.40
N HIS A 59 3.72 -7.34 -9.86
CA HIS A 59 4.21 -7.00 -11.19
C HIS A 59 3.24 -7.50 -12.27
N GLY A 60 2.64 -6.56 -13.03
CA GLY A 60 1.60 -6.86 -14.01
C GLY A 60 0.25 -7.31 -13.43
N VAL A 61 0.07 -7.24 -12.11
CA VAL A 61 -1.19 -7.60 -11.44
C VAL A 61 -1.81 -6.38 -10.74
N ALA A 62 -0.97 -5.60 -10.05
CA ALA A 62 -1.33 -4.26 -9.60
C ALA A 62 -1.26 -3.27 -10.76
N ASN A 63 -1.74 -2.05 -10.55
CA ASN A 63 -1.75 -1.00 -11.57
C ASN A 63 -0.59 -0.04 -11.41
N GLU A 64 -0.17 0.23 -10.18
CA GLU A 64 0.91 1.17 -9.92
C GLU A 64 1.77 0.74 -8.73
N VAL A 65 3.08 0.91 -8.88
CA VAL A 65 4.07 0.80 -7.81
C VAL A 65 4.79 2.13 -7.70
N ILE A 66 4.74 2.74 -6.51
CA ILE A 66 5.39 4.02 -6.21
C ILE A 66 6.49 3.76 -5.18
N ASP A 67 7.73 3.79 -5.63
CA ASP A 67 8.90 3.67 -4.75
C ASP A 67 9.06 4.92 -3.89
N ILE A 68 9.24 4.75 -2.58
CA ILE A 68 9.57 5.85 -1.67
C ILE A 68 11.08 5.96 -1.58
N VAL A 69 11.62 7.10 -1.99
CA VAL A 69 13.07 7.36 -2.05
C VAL A 69 13.49 8.47 -1.08
N GLY A 70 14.78 8.55 -0.77
CA GLY A 70 15.32 9.58 0.12
C GLY A 70 15.17 9.30 1.62
N GLY A 71 14.75 8.10 2.01
CA GLY A 71 14.71 7.68 3.41
C GLY A 71 13.78 6.50 3.65
N ARG A 72 13.39 6.30 4.91
CA ARG A 72 12.43 5.28 5.34
C ARG A 72 11.29 5.93 6.12
N ILE A 73 10.11 5.33 6.06
CA ILE A 73 8.99 5.71 6.92
C ILE A 73 9.26 5.16 8.32
N ASN A 74 9.24 6.05 9.32
CA ASN A 74 9.21 5.67 10.73
C ASN A 74 7.77 5.32 11.12
N PHE A 75 7.59 4.20 11.79
CA PHE A 75 6.29 3.83 12.34
C PHE A 75 6.19 4.31 13.78
N ILE A 76 5.01 4.82 14.14
CA ILE A 76 4.68 5.21 15.51
C ILE A 76 3.86 4.09 16.13
N HIS A 77 4.23 3.67 17.33
CA HIS A 77 3.45 2.69 18.08
C HIS A 77 2.11 3.35 18.49
N PRO A 78 0.95 2.77 18.13
CA PRO A 78 -0.34 3.46 18.27
C PRO A 78 -0.75 3.68 19.73
N ILE A 79 -0.24 2.86 20.66
CA ILE A 79 -0.52 2.98 22.10
C ILE A 79 0.47 3.91 22.81
N THR A 80 1.79 3.70 22.65
CA THR A 80 2.81 4.48 23.38
C THR A 80 3.15 5.81 22.71
N GLY A 81 2.85 5.98 21.41
CA GLY A 81 3.23 7.16 20.64
C GLY A 81 4.73 7.22 20.29
N GLU A 82 5.50 6.20 20.65
CA GLU A 82 6.95 6.16 20.40
C GLU A 82 7.25 5.63 19.00
N GLU A 83 8.34 6.10 18.41
CA GLU A 83 8.85 5.53 17.16
C GLU A 83 9.32 4.08 17.37
N ILE A 84 8.84 3.19 16.51
CA ILE A 84 9.28 1.81 16.45
C ILE A 84 10.67 1.77 15.80
N LYS A 85 11.68 1.45 16.60
CA LYS A 85 13.04 1.20 16.11
C LYS A 85 13.10 -0.15 15.40
N GLY A 86 13.84 -0.22 14.28
CA GLY A 86 14.12 -1.48 13.58
C GLY A 86 13.49 -1.64 12.20
N ASN A 87 12.81 -0.63 11.65
CA ASN A 87 12.44 -0.67 10.23
C ASN A 87 13.68 -0.46 9.35
N THR A 88 14.26 -1.55 8.85
CA THR A 88 15.48 -1.53 8.03
C THR A 88 15.22 -1.52 6.54
N LYS A 89 13.97 -1.69 6.09
CA LYS A 89 13.63 -1.75 4.67
C LYS A 89 13.02 -0.42 4.20
N GLY A 90 13.33 -0.04 2.96
CA GLY A 90 12.61 1.02 2.28
C GLY A 90 11.20 0.55 1.94
N GLN A 91 10.24 1.47 1.84
CA GLN A 91 8.84 1.15 1.55
C GLN A 91 8.46 1.52 0.11
N MET A 92 7.37 0.93 -0.36
CA MET A 92 6.69 1.30 -1.60
C MET A 92 5.18 1.32 -1.37
N VAL A 93 4.49 2.14 -2.15
CA VAL A 93 3.03 2.12 -2.25
C VAL A 93 2.65 1.28 -3.47
N VAL A 94 1.68 0.39 -3.30
CA VAL A 94 1.14 -0.45 -4.36
C VAL A 94 -0.34 -0.18 -4.52
N VAL A 95 -0.77 0.12 -5.73
CA VAL A 95 -2.14 0.53 -6.04
C VAL A 95 -2.79 -0.50 -6.96
N PHE A 96 -3.95 -1.00 -6.52
CA PHE A 96 -4.87 -1.79 -7.33
C PHE A 96 -6.07 -0.89 -7.65
N ASP A 97 -6.10 -0.38 -8.88
CA ASP A 97 -7.10 0.55 -9.39
C ASP A 97 -8.01 -0.16 -10.41
N PRO A 98 -9.33 -0.23 -10.16
CA PRO A 98 -10.27 -0.87 -11.08
C PRO A 98 -10.42 -0.10 -12.41
N THR A 99 -10.00 1.16 -12.46
CA THR A 99 -10.15 2.05 -13.62
C THR A 99 -8.91 2.09 -14.52
N MET A 100 -7.85 1.37 -14.14
CA MET A 100 -6.61 1.25 -14.91
C MET A 100 -6.38 -0.20 -15.34
N GLU A 101 -5.77 -0.35 -16.51
CA GLU A 101 -5.31 -1.66 -17.03
C GLU A 101 -3.78 -1.77 -17.07
N ASP A 102 -3.08 -0.65 -17.26
CA ASP A 102 -1.63 -0.63 -17.32
C ASP A 102 -0.96 -0.85 -15.96
N PHE A 103 0.28 -1.35 -16.02
CA PHE A 103 1.21 -1.37 -14.90
C PHE A 103 2.24 -0.25 -15.07
N VAL A 104 2.31 0.68 -14.13
CA VAL A 104 3.31 1.76 -14.11
C VAL A 104 4.15 1.72 -12.84
N GLN A 105 5.40 2.12 -12.97
CA GLN A 105 6.30 2.27 -11.83
C GLN A 105 6.80 3.72 -11.76
N ARG A 106 6.69 4.33 -10.59
CA ARG A 106 7.11 5.70 -10.31
C ARG A 106 7.90 5.77 -9.02
N SER A 107 8.43 6.94 -8.71
CA SER A 107 9.05 7.21 -7.42
C SER A 107 8.63 8.57 -6.86
N VAL A 108 8.70 8.69 -5.54
CA VAL A 108 8.39 9.92 -4.80
C VAL A 108 9.35 10.05 -3.62
N SER A 109 9.75 11.28 -3.28
CA SER A 109 10.63 11.50 -2.13
C SER A 109 9.87 11.39 -0.81
N LEU A 110 10.56 10.90 0.22
CA LEU A 110 10.04 10.86 1.59
C LEU A 110 9.68 12.26 2.09
N ASP A 111 10.47 13.27 1.75
CA ASP A 111 10.20 14.66 2.14
C ASP A 111 8.88 15.17 1.54
N PHE A 112 8.58 14.81 0.30
CA PHE A 112 7.30 15.14 -0.32
C PHE A 112 6.14 14.44 0.40
N ILE A 113 6.29 13.14 0.73
CA ILE A 113 5.28 12.41 1.50
C ILE A 113 5.05 13.07 2.86
N LYS A 114 6.12 13.42 3.59
CA LYS A 114 6.03 14.10 4.88
C LYS A 114 5.28 15.43 4.78
N LYS A 115 5.61 16.23 3.76
CA LYS A 115 4.91 17.48 3.47
C LYS A 115 3.41 17.26 3.22
N CYS A 116 3.03 16.28 2.40
CA CYS A 116 1.63 15.96 2.12
C CYS A 116 0.88 15.42 3.35
N GLY A 117 1.57 14.65 4.20
CA GLY A 117 1.01 14.08 5.42
C GLY A 117 0.88 15.07 6.58
N GLY A 118 1.23 16.35 6.39
CA GLY A 118 1.20 17.35 7.45
C GLY A 118 2.27 17.13 8.53
N TYR A 119 3.33 16.37 8.23
CA TYR A 119 4.46 16.20 9.13
C TYR A 119 5.28 17.50 9.11
N ASN A 120 5.16 18.29 10.17
CA ASN A 120 6.06 19.42 10.41
C ASN A 120 7.28 18.88 11.16
N PRO A 121 8.50 19.02 10.60
CA PRO A 121 9.72 18.54 11.22
C PRO A 121 10.03 19.20 12.57
#